data_AF-A0A3A8NWU7-F1
#
_entry.id   AF-A0A3A8NWU7-F1
#
_cell.length_a   1.000
_cell.length_b   1.000
_cell.length_c   1.000
_cell.angle_alpha   90.00
_cell.angle_beta   90.00
_cell.angle_gamma   90.00
#
_symmetry.space_group_name_H-M   'P 1'
#
loop_
_entity.id
_entity.type
_entity.pdbx_description
1 polymer ?
#
loop_
_entity_poly.entity_id
_entity_poly.type
_entity_poly.pdbx_seq_one_letter_code
_entity_poly.pdbx_strand_id
1 'polypeptide(L)'
;MSAAPAAKVALAQPAAVTTEVLPSLLGPLRDDKMTECIDKAYNAVYQGTKVPSRAEHAELMDFAKKLRAENPEMTAVDLRESLVAELRKRRNGGDTVTPAKIQKFVEEAVSWTATCYEGASRTATPAEMSEWTAWANKTMAEHPEMTPDQLSSAIMDAVRNKATGVTSGSSGKVNVSKLIDEAVSWSSKVYGSGERAATPAEQQKWKAFADKWMEENPDFTPSELSSAIMDAVRDDMTGMSSGPGGKPNVEKFIKDAVSWAAKVYGGTERTATPAEIKKWTAFADKTMAEHPTYTASQLQAAIQDAVRDEVTGATSGPGGQPNFQKMIEEAVSWSSKVYGGGERAATPAEIKKWTDFAKAELAKKPTMTPSQLSAAIMDAVRADMRGVGGPAESAPLDKFVKQAFAWVFELYMNQPADKPRQPTDREIREWSNYAKEQLKKNPDLTAEDLQSVIQDGLRRALENR
;
A
#
# COMPACT_ATOMS: atom_id res chain seq x y z
N MET A 1 36.87 -41.40 42.97
CA MET A 1 35.99 -40.61 42.09
C MET A 1 36.74 -39.35 41.70
N SER A 2 37.23 -39.28 40.46
CA SER A 2 37.97 -38.13 39.95
C SER A 2 37.13 -37.52 38.83
N ALA A 3 36.58 -36.33 39.08
CA ALA A 3 35.80 -35.59 38.09
C ALA A 3 36.74 -34.65 37.33
N ALA A 4 36.78 -34.81 36.02
CA ALA A 4 37.56 -33.98 35.11
C ALA A 4 37.13 -32.50 35.18
N PRO A 5 38.06 -31.53 35.03
CA PRO A 5 37.71 -30.13 34.93
C PRO A 5 37.04 -29.85 33.58
N ALA A 6 35.84 -29.27 33.63
CA ALA A 6 35.10 -28.81 32.47
C ALA A 6 35.93 -27.76 31.70
N ALA A 7 36.30 -28.09 30.47
CA ALA A 7 36.85 -27.14 29.51
C ALA A 7 35.79 -26.05 29.27
N LYS A 8 36.07 -24.83 29.75
CA LYS A 8 35.40 -23.63 29.26
C LYS A 8 35.74 -23.48 27.78
N VAL A 9 34.83 -23.91 26.92
CA VAL A 9 34.82 -23.48 25.52
C VAL A 9 34.61 -21.97 25.55
N ALA A 10 35.70 -21.22 25.42
CA ALA A 10 35.62 -19.82 25.04
C ALA A 10 34.95 -19.79 23.67
N LEU A 11 33.66 -19.42 23.65
CA LEU A 11 32.99 -19.00 22.43
C LEU A 11 33.85 -17.89 21.83
N ALA A 12 34.52 -18.20 20.73
CA ALA A 12 35.22 -17.22 19.92
C ALA A 12 34.21 -16.12 19.61
N GLN A 13 34.49 -14.91 20.10
CA GLN A 13 33.80 -13.71 19.66
C GLN A 13 33.91 -13.66 18.13
N PRO A 14 32.82 -13.39 17.38
CA PRO A 14 32.94 -13.16 15.95
C PRO A 14 33.98 -12.05 15.77
N ALA A 15 35.02 -12.35 14.99
CA ALA A 15 36.08 -11.41 14.67
C ALA A 15 35.45 -10.08 14.27
N ALA A 16 35.76 -9.04 15.04
CA ALA A 16 35.30 -7.69 14.82
C ALA A 16 35.48 -7.33 13.33
N VAL A 17 34.43 -6.76 12.74
CA VAL A 17 34.37 -6.38 11.33
C VAL A 17 35.48 -5.36 11.02
N THR A 18 36.64 -5.82 10.59
CA THR A 18 37.86 -4.99 10.36
C THR A 18 37.95 -4.38 8.97
N THR A 19 37.08 -4.78 8.03
CA THR A 19 37.08 -4.22 6.67
C THR A 19 36.06 -3.09 6.55
N GLU A 20 36.53 -1.95 6.07
CA GLU A 20 35.73 -0.74 5.84
C GLU A 20 34.58 -1.01 4.86
N VAL A 21 33.44 -0.37 5.11
CA VAL A 21 32.26 -0.38 4.22
C VAL A 21 32.18 0.98 3.55
N LEU A 22 32.64 1.03 2.31
CA LEU A 22 32.76 2.27 1.55
C LEU A 22 31.66 2.38 0.48
N PRO A 23 31.26 3.61 0.08
CA PRO A 23 30.30 3.81 -1.00
C PRO A 23 30.70 3.16 -2.33
N SER A 24 31.99 2.86 -2.56
CA SER A 24 32.45 2.14 -3.74
C SER A 24 31.82 0.75 -3.90
N LEU A 25 31.30 0.16 -2.82
CA LEU A 25 30.56 -1.11 -2.84
C LEU A 25 29.13 -0.97 -3.41
N LEU A 26 28.63 0.27 -3.56
CA LEU A 26 27.42 0.56 -4.33
C LEU A 26 27.66 0.47 -5.84
N GLY A 27 28.92 0.36 -6.26
CA GLY A 27 29.25 0.13 -7.65
C GLY A 27 28.71 -1.21 -8.15
N PRO A 28 28.76 -1.44 -9.48
CA PRO A 28 28.16 -2.61 -10.09
C PRO A 28 28.68 -3.94 -9.50
N LEU A 29 27.77 -4.90 -9.27
CA LEU A 29 28.10 -6.22 -8.69
C LEU A 29 29.22 -6.91 -9.44
N ARG A 30 30.32 -7.20 -8.75
CA ARG A 30 31.47 -7.89 -9.34
C ARG A 30 31.15 -9.33 -9.74
N ASP A 31 31.87 -9.87 -10.73
CA ASP A 31 31.66 -11.22 -11.26
C ASP A 31 31.82 -12.34 -10.20
N ASP A 32 32.67 -12.13 -9.19
CA ASP A 32 32.82 -13.04 -8.05
C ASP A 32 31.55 -13.07 -7.18
N LYS A 33 30.92 -11.92 -6.96
CA LYS A 33 29.66 -11.84 -6.21
C LYS A 33 28.49 -12.43 -6.99
N MET A 34 28.43 -12.20 -8.30
CA MET A 34 27.42 -12.82 -9.16
C MET A 34 27.53 -14.35 -9.16
N THR A 35 28.75 -14.88 -9.15
CA THR A 35 29.02 -16.32 -9.01
C THR A 35 28.45 -16.87 -7.69
N GLU A 36 28.72 -16.18 -6.57
CA GLU A 36 28.17 -16.55 -5.26
C GLU A 36 26.62 -16.56 -5.26
N CYS A 37 25.99 -15.58 -5.93
CA CYS A 37 24.54 -15.53 -6.05
C CYS A 37 23.97 -16.70 -6.86
N ILE A 38 24.64 -17.13 -7.93
CA ILE A 38 24.26 -18.31 -8.73
C ILE A 38 24.29 -19.57 -7.88
N ASP A 39 25.38 -19.81 -7.15
CA ASP A 39 25.52 -20.99 -6.29
C ASP A 39 24.46 -21.03 -5.19
N LYS A 40 24.22 -19.88 -4.54
CA LYS A 40 23.17 -19.74 -3.53
C LYS A 40 21.77 -19.95 -4.09
N ALA A 41 21.47 -19.44 -5.28
CA ALA A 41 20.18 -19.65 -5.94
C ALA A 41 19.96 -21.12 -6.30
N TYR A 42 21.00 -21.78 -6.82
CA TYR A 42 20.95 -23.21 -7.15
C TYR A 42 20.70 -24.06 -5.90
N ASN A 43 21.42 -23.78 -4.82
CA ASN A 43 21.21 -24.46 -3.54
C ASN A 43 19.81 -24.18 -2.97
N ALA A 44 19.26 -22.97 -3.13
CA ALA A 44 17.92 -22.65 -2.66
C ALA A 44 16.81 -23.41 -3.42
N VAL A 45 16.99 -23.66 -4.72
CA VAL A 45 15.98 -24.36 -5.55
C VAL A 45 16.08 -25.87 -5.44
N TYR A 46 17.30 -26.40 -5.37
CA TYR A 46 17.57 -27.83 -5.40
C TYR A 46 17.99 -28.40 -4.03
N GLN A 47 18.11 -27.59 -2.98
CA GLN A 47 18.44 -28.01 -1.61
C GLN A 47 19.68 -28.92 -1.53
N GLY A 48 20.71 -28.61 -2.33
CA GLY A 48 21.96 -29.38 -2.39
C GLY A 48 21.89 -30.71 -3.15
N THR A 49 20.72 -31.09 -3.69
CA THR A 49 20.58 -32.35 -4.46
C THR A 49 21.19 -32.27 -5.86
N LYS A 50 21.45 -31.06 -6.34
CA LYS A 50 22.06 -30.78 -7.64
C LYS A 50 23.01 -29.60 -7.51
N VAL A 51 24.18 -29.71 -8.17
CA VAL A 51 25.12 -28.60 -8.36
C VAL A 51 25.06 -28.13 -9.82
N PRO A 52 25.26 -26.83 -10.10
CA PRO A 52 25.25 -26.33 -11.46
C PRO A 52 26.40 -26.94 -12.26
N SER A 53 26.12 -27.44 -13.46
CA SER A 53 27.17 -27.80 -14.41
C SER A 53 27.89 -26.56 -14.93
N ARG A 54 29.08 -26.74 -15.51
CA ARG A 54 29.85 -25.63 -16.09
C ARG A 54 29.09 -24.85 -17.17
N ALA A 55 28.28 -25.54 -17.97
CA ALA A 55 27.45 -24.91 -19.01
C ALA A 55 26.29 -24.11 -18.38
N GLU A 56 25.58 -24.69 -17.41
CA GLU A 56 24.50 -24.00 -16.69
C GLU A 56 25.03 -22.77 -15.93
N HIS A 57 26.22 -22.87 -15.35
CA HIS A 57 26.86 -21.76 -14.67
C HIS A 57 27.21 -20.62 -15.65
N ALA A 58 27.69 -20.94 -16.85
CA ALA A 58 27.97 -19.94 -17.88
C ALA A 58 26.68 -19.24 -18.35
N GLU A 59 25.61 -20.00 -18.60
CA GLU A 59 24.31 -19.44 -18.98
C GLU A 59 23.72 -18.52 -17.90
N LEU A 60 23.78 -18.94 -16.63
CA LEU A 60 23.27 -18.13 -15.51
C LEU A 60 24.13 -16.89 -15.27
N MET A 61 25.43 -16.96 -15.55
CA MET A 61 26.33 -15.79 -15.51
C MET A 61 25.98 -14.79 -16.62
N ASP A 62 25.72 -15.26 -17.83
CA ASP A 62 25.30 -14.38 -18.93
C ASP A 62 23.92 -13.76 -18.65
N PHE A 63 22.99 -14.53 -18.07
CA PHE A 63 21.70 -14.03 -17.61
C PHE A 63 21.86 -12.97 -16.51
N ALA A 64 22.71 -13.21 -15.50
CA ALA A 64 23.02 -12.24 -14.45
C ALA A 64 23.62 -10.94 -15.01
N LYS A 65 24.56 -11.05 -15.96
CA LYS A 65 25.14 -9.91 -16.67
C LYS A 65 24.11 -9.12 -17.45
N LYS A 66 23.15 -9.80 -18.09
CA LYS A 66 22.05 -9.15 -18.80
C LYS A 66 21.10 -8.41 -17.86
N LEU A 67 20.66 -9.04 -16.77
CA LEU A 67 19.83 -8.41 -15.74
C LEU A 67 20.50 -7.15 -15.17
N ARG A 68 21.80 -7.21 -14.96
CA ARG A 68 22.60 -6.07 -14.51
C ARG A 68 22.75 -4.97 -15.57
N ALA A 69 22.84 -5.32 -16.85
CA ALA A 69 22.85 -4.32 -17.93
C ALA A 69 21.52 -3.56 -18.01
N GLU A 70 20.40 -4.25 -17.72
CA GLU A 70 19.06 -3.68 -17.68
C GLU A 70 18.80 -2.89 -16.38
N ASN A 71 19.35 -3.33 -15.26
CA ASN A 71 19.28 -2.65 -13.97
C ASN A 71 20.67 -2.55 -13.29
N PRO A 72 21.42 -1.45 -13.54
CA PRO A 72 22.77 -1.27 -12.97
C PRO A 72 22.82 -1.20 -11.45
N GLU A 73 21.72 -0.85 -10.79
CA GLU A 73 21.59 -0.69 -9.33
C GLU A 73 21.12 -1.98 -8.62
N MET A 74 20.99 -3.10 -9.35
CA MET A 74 20.55 -4.39 -8.81
C MET A 74 21.47 -4.87 -7.68
N THR A 75 20.89 -5.20 -6.52
CA THR A 75 21.64 -5.73 -5.37
C THR A 75 21.93 -7.23 -5.53
N ALA A 76 22.86 -7.75 -4.73
CA ALA A 76 23.14 -9.19 -4.70
C ALA A 76 21.91 -10.04 -4.33
N VAL A 77 21.01 -9.49 -3.49
CA VAL A 77 19.76 -10.14 -3.08
C VAL A 77 18.79 -10.20 -4.24
N ASP A 78 18.55 -9.08 -4.92
CA ASP A 78 17.65 -8.99 -6.09
C ASP A 78 18.08 -9.95 -7.20
N LEU A 79 19.39 -10.00 -7.46
CA LEU A 79 19.97 -10.91 -8.44
C LEU A 79 19.71 -12.38 -8.05
N ARG A 80 19.93 -12.73 -6.78
CA ARG A 80 19.69 -14.09 -6.29
C ARG A 80 18.22 -14.49 -6.41
N GLU A 81 17.28 -13.61 -6.08
CA GLU A 81 15.85 -13.88 -6.20
C GLU A 81 15.42 -14.08 -7.66
N SER A 82 15.94 -13.26 -8.56
CA SER A 82 15.72 -13.39 -10.01
C SER A 82 16.24 -14.73 -10.56
N LEU A 83 17.44 -15.14 -10.12
CA LEU A 83 18.03 -16.43 -10.47
C LEU A 83 17.21 -17.61 -9.91
N VAL A 84 16.70 -17.50 -8.68
CA VAL A 84 15.81 -18.51 -8.09
C VAL A 84 14.52 -18.64 -8.89
N ALA A 85 13.92 -17.53 -9.32
CA ALA A 85 12.70 -17.54 -10.14
C ALA A 85 12.94 -18.23 -11.49
N GLU A 86 14.03 -17.88 -12.18
CA GLU A 86 14.43 -18.50 -13.45
C GLU A 86 14.66 -20.02 -13.31
N LEU A 87 15.37 -20.44 -12.26
CA LEU A 87 15.60 -21.86 -11.99
C LEU A 87 14.30 -22.62 -11.66
N ARG A 88 13.36 -22.00 -10.95
CA ARG A 88 12.03 -22.58 -10.70
C ARG A 88 11.23 -22.72 -11.99
N LYS A 89 11.30 -21.75 -12.90
CA LYS A 89 10.66 -21.83 -14.23
C LYS A 89 11.20 -23.03 -15.02
N ARG A 90 12.53 -23.18 -15.07
CA ARG A 90 13.19 -24.33 -15.73
C ARG A 90 12.81 -25.66 -15.09
N ARG A 91 12.70 -25.72 -13.76
CA ARG A 91 12.28 -26.93 -13.03
C ARG A 91 10.82 -27.31 -13.28
N ASN A 92 9.92 -26.32 -13.44
CA ASN A 92 8.48 -26.53 -13.51
C ASN A 92 7.92 -26.61 -14.95
N GLY A 93 8.75 -26.47 -16.00
CA GLY A 93 8.36 -26.81 -17.38
C GLY A 93 7.67 -25.73 -18.23
N GLY A 94 7.89 -24.44 -17.97
CA GLY A 94 7.56 -23.32 -18.88
C GLY A 94 6.07 -22.96 -19.10
N ASP A 95 5.84 -21.79 -19.72
CA ASP A 95 4.59 -21.01 -19.80
C ASP A 95 3.55 -21.49 -20.87
N THR A 96 3.62 -22.72 -21.39
CA THR A 96 2.64 -23.20 -22.40
C THR A 96 1.49 -23.99 -21.80
N VAL A 97 0.24 -23.70 -22.21
CA VAL A 97 -0.97 -24.46 -21.86
C VAL A 97 -1.01 -25.77 -22.66
N THR A 98 -1.15 -26.90 -21.97
CA THR A 98 -1.31 -28.23 -22.60
C THR A 98 -2.61 -28.89 -22.14
N PRO A 99 -3.18 -29.86 -22.88
CA PRO A 99 -4.38 -30.58 -22.44
C PRO A 99 -4.24 -31.22 -21.05
N ALA A 100 -3.05 -31.73 -20.72
CA ALA A 100 -2.76 -32.28 -19.39
C ALA A 100 -2.76 -31.20 -18.29
N LYS A 101 -2.30 -29.98 -18.57
CA LYS A 101 -2.40 -28.84 -17.63
C LYS A 101 -3.84 -28.40 -17.43
N ILE A 102 -4.65 -28.36 -18.49
CA ILE A 102 -6.08 -28.03 -18.40
C ILE A 102 -6.79 -29.04 -17.49
N GLN A 103 -6.58 -30.34 -17.71
CA GLN A 103 -7.16 -31.37 -16.84
C GLN A 103 -6.76 -31.18 -15.38
N LYS A 104 -5.46 -30.96 -15.13
CA LYS A 104 -4.95 -30.70 -13.79
C LYS A 104 -5.57 -29.46 -13.14
N PHE A 105 -5.71 -28.36 -13.86
CA PHE A 105 -6.34 -27.14 -13.35
C PHE A 105 -7.81 -27.36 -13.00
N VAL A 106 -8.55 -28.13 -13.79
CA VAL A 106 -9.95 -28.48 -13.49
C VAL A 106 -10.03 -29.36 -12.24
N GLU A 107 -9.17 -30.37 -12.13
CA GLU A 107 -9.12 -31.25 -10.94
C GLU A 107 -8.80 -30.46 -9.67
N GLU A 108 -7.78 -29.59 -9.73
CA GLU A 108 -7.40 -28.71 -8.62
C GLU A 108 -8.53 -27.74 -8.25
N ALA A 109 -9.21 -27.16 -9.25
CA ALA A 109 -10.30 -26.23 -9.01
C ALA A 109 -11.52 -26.89 -8.36
N VAL A 110 -11.92 -28.07 -8.83
CA VAL A 110 -13.04 -28.81 -8.24
C VAL A 110 -12.69 -29.32 -6.84
N SER A 111 -11.48 -29.86 -6.67
CA SER A 111 -11.00 -30.34 -5.38
C SER A 111 -10.93 -29.22 -4.33
N TRP A 112 -10.38 -28.06 -4.71
CA TRP A 112 -10.32 -26.89 -3.84
C TRP A 112 -11.72 -26.37 -3.50
N THR A 113 -12.60 -26.23 -4.49
CA THR A 113 -13.96 -25.72 -4.29
C THR A 113 -14.76 -26.65 -3.38
N ALA A 114 -14.68 -27.97 -3.58
CA ALA A 114 -15.34 -28.92 -2.70
C ALA A 114 -14.78 -28.87 -1.28
N THR A 115 -13.46 -28.74 -1.12
CA THR A 115 -12.85 -28.55 0.22
C THR A 115 -13.39 -27.31 0.92
N CYS A 116 -13.48 -26.18 0.20
CA CYS A 116 -13.87 -24.90 0.78
C CYS A 116 -15.38 -24.79 1.05
N TYR A 117 -16.24 -25.34 0.19
CA TYR A 117 -17.69 -25.11 0.24
C TYR A 117 -18.51 -26.36 0.55
N GLU A 118 -17.99 -27.56 0.30
CA GLU A 118 -18.65 -28.85 0.62
C GLU A 118 -18.04 -29.51 1.88
N GLY A 119 -16.91 -29.00 2.39
CA GLY A 119 -16.26 -29.45 3.62
C GLY A 119 -15.35 -30.67 3.49
N ALA A 120 -15.21 -31.23 2.28
CA ALA A 120 -14.31 -32.34 2.00
C ALA A 120 -13.79 -32.29 0.56
N SER A 121 -12.53 -32.66 0.36
CA SER A 121 -11.95 -32.79 -0.97
C SER A 121 -12.61 -33.97 -1.70
N ARG A 122 -12.98 -33.76 -2.96
CA ARG A 122 -13.39 -34.81 -3.89
C ARG A 122 -12.72 -34.61 -5.24
N THR A 123 -12.71 -35.67 -6.03
CA THR A 123 -12.31 -35.60 -7.44
C THR A 123 -13.44 -35.05 -8.31
N ALA A 124 -13.06 -34.43 -9.42
CA ALA A 124 -14.02 -34.01 -10.43
C ALA A 124 -14.72 -35.23 -11.04
N THR A 125 -16.04 -35.18 -11.15
CA THR A 125 -16.81 -36.20 -11.87
C THR A 125 -16.50 -36.14 -13.38
N PRO A 126 -16.73 -37.22 -14.15
CA PRO A 126 -16.55 -37.20 -15.59
C PRO A 126 -17.35 -36.09 -16.30
N ALA A 127 -18.54 -35.76 -15.78
CA ALA A 127 -19.37 -34.68 -16.30
C ALA A 127 -18.74 -33.30 -16.03
N GLU A 128 -18.26 -33.04 -14.81
CA GLU A 128 -17.55 -31.79 -14.47
C GLU A 128 -16.24 -31.66 -15.26
N MET A 129 -15.48 -32.75 -15.42
CA MET A 129 -14.26 -32.75 -16.24
C MET A 129 -14.57 -32.39 -17.69
N SER A 130 -15.60 -32.98 -18.28
CA SER A 130 -16.02 -32.68 -19.65
C SER A 130 -16.48 -31.23 -19.79
N GLU A 131 -17.28 -30.74 -18.84
CA GLU A 131 -17.82 -29.38 -18.86
C GLU A 131 -16.71 -28.33 -18.77
N TRP A 132 -15.84 -28.44 -17.76
CA TRP A 132 -14.82 -27.43 -17.49
C TRP A 132 -13.65 -27.50 -18.46
N THR A 133 -13.32 -28.68 -18.99
CA THR A 133 -12.35 -28.80 -20.08
C THR A 133 -12.88 -28.16 -21.37
N ALA A 134 -14.17 -28.35 -21.69
CA ALA A 134 -14.78 -27.68 -22.84
C ALA A 134 -14.81 -26.16 -22.67
N TRP A 135 -15.14 -25.68 -21.47
CA TRP A 135 -15.09 -24.25 -21.14
C TRP A 135 -13.67 -23.70 -21.27
N ALA A 136 -12.66 -24.34 -20.68
CA ALA A 136 -11.27 -23.89 -20.76
C ALA A 136 -10.73 -23.82 -22.19
N ASN A 137 -11.06 -24.82 -23.03
CA ASN A 137 -10.71 -24.81 -24.45
C ASN A 137 -11.40 -23.69 -25.23
N LYS A 138 -12.66 -23.40 -24.90
CA LYS A 138 -13.40 -22.26 -25.48
C LYS A 138 -12.77 -20.93 -25.07
N THR A 139 -12.48 -20.74 -23.78
CA THR A 139 -11.82 -19.55 -23.26
C THR A 139 -10.45 -19.32 -23.90
N MET A 140 -9.66 -20.37 -24.11
CA MET A 140 -8.39 -20.29 -24.84
C MET A 140 -8.55 -19.98 -26.34
N ALA A 141 -9.67 -20.37 -26.96
CA ALA A 141 -9.96 -20.03 -28.35
C ALA A 141 -10.41 -18.56 -28.50
N GLU A 142 -11.13 -18.04 -27.51
CA GLU A 142 -11.58 -16.64 -27.44
C GLU A 142 -10.44 -15.70 -27.00
N HIS A 143 -9.47 -16.20 -26.22
CA HIS A 143 -8.33 -15.46 -25.68
C HIS A 143 -7.00 -16.22 -25.87
N PRO A 144 -6.47 -16.30 -27.11
CA PRO A 144 -5.28 -17.10 -27.43
C PRO A 144 -3.98 -16.64 -26.74
N GLU A 145 -3.93 -15.41 -26.24
CA GLU A 145 -2.80 -14.82 -25.51
C GLU A 145 -2.76 -15.18 -24.01
N MET A 146 -3.78 -15.89 -23.50
CA MET A 146 -3.92 -16.20 -22.08
C MET A 146 -2.80 -17.12 -21.58
N THR A 147 -2.15 -16.73 -20.48
CA THR A 147 -1.09 -17.54 -19.85
C THR A 147 -1.67 -18.71 -19.05
N PRO A 148 -0.87 -19.75 -18.73
CA PRO A 148 -1.35 -20.87 -17.90
C PRO A 148 -1.87 -20.46 -16.53
N ASP A 149 -1.25 -19.45 -15.90
CA ASP A 149 -1.68 -18.94 -14.60
C ASP A 149 -3.03 -18.21 -14.72
N GLN A 150 -3.19 -17.38 -15.75
CA GLN A 150 -4.47 -16.71 -16.03
C GLN A 150 -5.58 -17.72 -16.30
N LEU A 151 -5.30 -18.77 -17.09
CA LEU A 151 -6.25 -19.83 -17.37
C LEU A 151 -6.61 -20.61 -16.09
N SER A 152 -5.62 -20.95 -15.25
CA SER A 152 -5.84 -21.64 -13.98
C SER A 152 -6.76 -20.83 -13.06
N SER A 153 -6.49 -19.53 -12.90
CA SER A 153 -7.34 -18.62 -12.13
C SER A 153 -8.76 -18.52 -12.71
N ALA A 154 -8.88 -18.40 -14.03
CA ALA A 154 -10.19 -18.30 -14.70
C ALA A 154 -11.03 -19.58 -14.50
N ILE A 155 -10.41 -20.77 -14.60
CA ILE A 155 -11.07 -22.06 -14.31
C ILE A 155 -11.50 -22.11 -12.84
N MET A 156 -10.62 -21.74 -11.92
CA MET A 156 -10.92 -21.67 -10.48
C MET A 156 -12.13 -20.80 -10.19
N ASP A 157 -12.18 -19.59 -10.75
CA ASP A 157 -13.28 -18.65 -10.53
C ASP A 157 -14.58 -19.15 -11.15
N ALA A 158 -14.53 -19.75 -12.35
CA ALA A 158 -15.73 -20.30 -12.99
C ALA A 158 -16.31 -21.48 -12.20
N VAL A 159 -15.47 -22.40 -11.73
CA VAL A 159 -15.87 -23.53 -10.87
C VAL A 159 -16.45 -23.02 -9.55
N ARG A 160 -15.77 -22.06 -8.90
CA ARG A 160 -16.24 -21.42 -7.66
C ARG A 160 -17.60 -20.77 -7.86
N ASN A 161 -17.76 -19.95 -8.91
CA ASN A 161 -19.00 -19.22 -9.19
C ASN A 161 -20.19 -20.14 -9.44
N LYS A 162 -19.96 -21.31 -10.06
CA LYS A 162 -21.00 -22.33 -10.20
C LYS A 162 -21.34 -22.96 -8.84
N ALA A 163 -20.34 -23.35 -8.05
CA ALA A 163 -20.56 -23.98 -6.74
C ALA A 163 -21.24 -23.05 -5.74
N THR A 164 -20.87 -21.76 -5.74
CA THR A 164 -21.52 -20.73 -4.95
C THR A 164 -22.83 -20.24 -5.57
N GLY A 165 -23.24 -20.75 -6.74
CA GLY A 165 -24.50 -20.40 -7.40
C GLY A 165 -24.58 -18.96 -7.94
N VAL A 166 -23.45 -18.25 -8.03
CA VAL A 166 -23.31 -16.92 -8.65
C VAL A 166 -23.61 -16.98 -10.14
N THR A 167 -23.30 -18.11 -10.80
CA THR A 167 -23.60 -18.35 -12.22
C THR A 167 -24.40 -19.63 -12.42
N SER A 168 -25.32 -19.64 -13.40
CA SER A 168 -26.07 -20.84 -13.79
C SER A 168 -25.25 -21.73 -14.74
N GLY A 169 -24.43 -22.61 -14.17
CA GLY A 169 -23.62 -23.57 -14.92
C GLY A 169 -22.52 -22.95 -15.79
N SER A 170 -21.90 -23.74 -16.66
CA SER A 170 -20.88 -23.30 -17.64
C SER A 170 -21.36 -22.27 -18.67
N SER A 171 -22.66 -21.95 -18.70
CA SER A 171 -23.22 -20.92 -19.57
C SER A 171 -22.89 -19.49 -19.12
N GLY A 172 -22.35 -19.31 -17.90
CA GLY A 172 -21.88 -18.01 -17.40
C GLY A 172 -22.96 -16.99 -17.06
N LYS A 173 -24.25 -17.30 -17.24
CA LYS A 173 -25.34 -16.37 -16.91
C LYS A 173 -25.40 -16.12 -15.40
N VAL A 174 -25.34 -14.85 -15.01
CA VAL A 174 -25.31 -14.43 -13.60
C VAL A 174 -26.68 -14.61 -12.94
N ASN A 175 -26.71 -15.16 -11.73
CA ASN A 175 -27.92 -15.26 -10.92
C ASN A 175 -28.13 -13.97 -10.11
N VAL A 176 -28.57 -12.91 -10.79
CA VAL A 176 -28.78 -11.58 -10.19
C VAL A 176 -29.69 -11.62 -8.95
N SER A 177 -30.75 -12.43 -8.95
CA SER A 177 -31.67 -12.53 -7.80
C SER A 177 -30.96 -13.01 -6.53
N LYS A 178 -30.05 -14.00 -6.68
CA LYS A 178 -29.26 -14.53 -5.57
C LYS A 178 -28.26 -13.50 -5.05
N LEU A 179 -27.57 -12.79 -5.95
CA LEU A 179 -26.65 -11.72 -5.55
C LEU A 179 -27.36 -10.63 -4.74
N ILE A 180 -28.58 -10.27 -5.14
CA ILE A 180 -29.42 -9.31 -4.40
C ILE A 180 -29.78 -9.85 -3.00
N ASP A 181 -30.21 -11.11 -2.90
CA ASP A 181 -30.55 -11.71 -1.61
C ASP A 181 -29.34 -11.80 -0.68
N GLU A 182 -28.16 -12.15 -1.20
CA GLU A 182 -26.91 -12.19 -0.44
C GLU A 182 -26.48 -10.79 0.01
N ALA A 183 -26.59 -9.78 -0.87
CA ALA A 183 -26.31 -8.40 -0.54
C ALA A 183 -27.24 -7.86 0.55
N VAL A 184 -28.56 -8.10 0.42
CA VAL A 184 -29.54 -7.65 1.42
C VAL A 184 -29.36 -8.39 2.75
N SER A 185 -29.16 -9.71 2.72
CA SER A 185 -28.90 -10.52 3.92
C SER A 185 -27.67 -10.02 4.68
N TRP A 186 -26.55 -9.82 3.97
CA TRP A 186 -25.32 -9.34 4.58
C TRP A 186 -25.48 -7.91 5.11
N SER A 187 -26.00 -6.98 4.31
CA SER A 187 -26.14 -5.58 4.73
C SER A 187 -27.14 -5.43 5.87
N SER A 188 -28.24 -6.20 5.90
CA SER A 188 -29.20 -6.14 7.00
C SER A 188 -28.66 -6.74 8.29
N LYS A 189 -27.80 -7.76 8.19
CA LYS A 189 -27.09 -8.35 9.33
C LYS A 189 -26.07 -7.37 9.92
N VAL A 190 -25.36 -6.63 9.07
CA VAL A 190 -24.29 -5.72 9.50
C VAL A 190 -24.83 -4.37 9.97
N TYR A 191 -25.82 -3.81 9.28
CA TYR A 191 -26.31 -2.44 9.52
C TYR A 191 -27.76 -2.36 10.01
N GLY A 192 -28.50 -3.47 9.98
CA GLY A 192 -29.89 -3.55 10.41
C GLY A 192 -30.07 -4.31 11.72
N SER A 193 -31.32 -4.71 11.99
CA SER A 193 -31.72 -5.43 13.21
C SER A 193 -31.53 -6.96 13.11
N GLY A 194 -30.97 -7.46 12.01
CA GLY A 194 -30.78 -8.89 11.78
C GLY A 194 -30.79 -9.29 10.31
N GLU A 195 -30.39 -10.53 10.06
CA GLU A 195 -30.37 -11.13 8.72
C GLU A 195 -31.79 -11.29 8.16
N ARG A 196 -32.02 -10.84 6.92
CA ARG A 196 -33.30 -11.01 6.21
C ARG A 196 -33.10 -11.16 4.70
N ALA A 197 -34.08 -11.75 4.03
CA ALA A 197 -34.14 -11.78 2.58
C ALA A 197 -34.56 -10.41 1.99
N ALA A 198 -34.28 -10.21 0.71
CA ALA A 198 -34.78 -9.06 -0.03
C ALA A 198 -36.30 -9.16 -0.20
N THR A 199 -37.00 -8.06 0.07
CA THR A 199 -38.43 -7.96 -0.24
C THR A 199 -38.66 -7.95 -1.76
N PRO A 200 -39.86 -8.27 -2.25
CA PRO A 200 -40.16 -8.21 -3.68
C PRO A 200 -39.88 -6.84 -4.31
N ALA A 201 -40.12 -5.76 -3.56
CA ALA A 201 -39.83 -4.40 -4.00
C ALA A 201 -38.32 -4.14 -4.12
N GLU A 202 -37.52 -4.61 -3.17
CA GLU A 202 -36.04 -4.55 -3.23
C GLU A 202 -35.51 -5.42 -4.37
N GLN A 203 -36.04 -6.62 -4.56
CA GLN A 203 -35.69 -7.49 -5.69
C GLN A 203 -35.93 -6.80 -7.03
N GLN A 204 -37.08 -6.15 -7.21
CA GLN A 204 -37.37 -5.40 -8.43
C GLN A 204 -36.45 -4.19 -8.59
N LYS A 205 -36.24 -3.43 -7.51
CA LYS A 205 -35.36 -2.25 -7.44
C LYS A 205 -33.93 -2.58 -7.85
N TRP A 206 -33.35 -3.64 -7.28
CA TRP A 206 -31.95 -4.02 -7.50
C TRP A 206 -31.73 -4.79 -8.80
N LYS A 207 -32.74 -5.50 -9.32
CA LYS A 207 -32.68 -6.07 -10.68
C LYS A 207 -32.58 -4.97 -11.74
N ALA A 208 -33.41 -3.94 -11.65
CA ALA A 208 -33.34 -2.81 -12.57
C ALA A 208 -31.96 -2.11 -12.53
N PHE A 209 -31.35 -2.01 -11.35
CA PHE A 209 -29.97 -1.53 -11.20
C PHE A 209 -28.97 -2.46 -11.89
N ALA A 210 -29.02 -3.77 -11.61
CA ALA A 210 -28.10 -4.74 -12.20
C ALA A 210 -28.21 -4.80 -13.73
N ASP A 211 -29.43 -4.77 -14.27
CA ASP A 211 -29.68 -4.78 -15.72
C ASP A 211 -29.08 -3.54 -16.39
N LYS A 212 -29.31 -2.36 -15.81
CA LYS A 212 -28.71 -1.10 -16.29
C LYS A 212 -27.18 -1.12 -16.17
N TRP A 213 -26.65 -1.64 -15.07
CA TRP A 213 -25.21 -1.71 -14.84
C TRP A 213 -24.51 -2.63 -15.86
N MET A 214 -25.13 -3.77 -16.19
CA MET A 214 -24.64 -4.68 -17.23
C MET A 214 -24.77 -4.10 -18.64
N GLU A 215 -25.80 -3.27 -18.91
CA GLU A 215 -25.94 -2.55 -20.17
C GLU A 215 -24.83 -1.49 -20.35
N GLU A 216 -24.52 -0.75 -19.28
CA GLU A 216 -23.47 0.28 -19.28
C GLU A 216 -22.05 -0.31 -19.24
N ASN A 217 -21.88 -1.54 -18.75
CA ASN A 217 -20.58 -2.21 -18.56
C ASN A 217 -20.62 -3.68 -19.05
N PRO A 218 -20.63 -3.93 -20.37
CA PRO A 218 -20.81 -5.27 -20.93
C PRO A 218 -19.65 -6.25 -20.65
N ASP A 219 -18.46 -5.73 -20.34
CA ASP A 219 -17.25 -6.53 -20.10
C ASP A 219 -17.07 -6.93 -18.61
N PHE A 220 -17.99 -6.54 -17.73
CA PHE A 220 -17.86 -6.81 -16.29
C PHE A 220 -18.09 -8.28 -15.95
N THR A 221 -17.26 -8.78 -15.03
CA THR A 221 -17.35 -10.13 -14.50
C THR A 221 -18.55 -10.27 -13.53
N PRO A 222 -19.05 -11.50 -13.33
CA PRO A 222 -20.07 -11.76 -12.31
C PRO A 222 -19.67 -11.30 -10.90
N SER A 223 -18.37 -11.33 -10.58
CA SER A 223 -17.84 -10.86 -9.30
C SER A 223 -17.95 -9.34 -9.17
N GLU A 224 -17.62 -8.59 -10.22
CA GLU A 224 -17.75 -7.12 -10.22
C GLU A 224 -19.20 -6.68 -10.13
N LEU A 225 -20.12 -7.38 -10.80
CA LEU A 225 -21.56 -7.15 -10.65
C LEU A 225 -22.03 -7.43 -9.22
N SER A 226 -21.56 -8.52 -8.60
CA SER A 226 -21.86 -8.83 -7.19
C SER A 226 -21.40 -7.70 -6.26
N SER A 227 -20.17 -7.21 -6.43
CA SER A 227 -19.63 -6.09 -5.66
C SER A 227 -20.45 -4.81 -5.86
N ALA A 228 -20.82 -4.48 -7.11
CA ALA A 228 -21.63 -3.30 -7.41
C ALA A 228 -23.02 -3.35 -6.75
N ILE A 229 -23.69 -4.52 -6.79
CA ILE A 229 -24.98 -4.73 -6.12
C ILE A 229 -24.81 -4.59 -4.59
N MET A 230 -23.76 -5.20 -4.02
CA MET A 230 -23.49 -5.13 -2.58
C MET A 230 -23.21 -3.71 -2.10
N ASP A 231 -22.41 -2.95 -2.83
CA ASP A 231 -22.14 -1.53 -2.52
C ASP A 231 -23.42 -0.69 -2.62
N ALA A 232 -24.22 -0.87 -3.68
CA ALA A 232 -25.44 -0.11 -3.86
C ALA A 232 -26.50 -0.41 -2.77
N VAL A 233 -26.63 -1.69 -2.36
CA VAL A 233 -27.50 -2.10 -1.25
C VAL A 233 -27.01 -1.53 0.08
N ARG A 234 -25.70 -1.59 0.35
CA ARG A 234 -25.10 -1.00 1.56
C ARG A 234 -25.37 0.49 1.62
N ASP A 235 -25.15 1.20 0.52
CA ASP A 235 -25.25 2.65 0.49
C ASP A 235 -26.71 3.11 0.71
N ASP A 236 -27.69 2.38 0.16
CA ASP A 236 -29.11 2.61 0.41
C ASP A 236 -29.50 2.32 1.87
N MET A 237 -29.01 1.21 2.46
CA MET A 237 -29.31 0.86 3.86
C MET A 237 -28.65 1.80 4.88
N THR A 238 -27.44 2.26 4.60
CA THR A 238 -26.71 3.21 5.46
C THR A 238 -27.16 4.67 5.22
N GLY A 239 -27.99 4.89 4.20
CA GLY A 239 -28.46 6.20 3.81
C GLY A 239 -27.39 7.08 3.19
N MET A 240 -26.30 6.51 2.68
CA MET A 240 -25.22 7.21 1.96
C MET A 240 -25.68 7.70 0.57
N SER A 241 -26.65 7.03 -0.03
CA SER A 241 -27.28 7.43 -1.29
C SER A 241 -28.78 7.64 -1.13
N SER A 242 -29.39 8.39 -2.04
CA SER A 242 -30.85 8.56 -2.11
C SER A 242 -31.55 7.41 -2.85
N GLY A 243 -30.89 6.25 -3.06
CA GLY A 243 -31.41 5.12 -3.83
C GLY A 243 -30.34 4.36 -4.65
N PRO A 244 -30.74 3.37 -5.48
CA PRO A 244 -29.86 2.59 -6.35
C PRO A 244 -29.19 3.48 -7.39
N GLY A 245 -27.86 3.50 -7.41
CA GLY A 245 -27.11 4.45 -8.24
C GLY A 245 -27.44 5.92 -7.93
N GLY A 246 -28.01 6.18 -6.75
CA GLY A 246 -28.55 7.47 -6.35
C GLY A 246 -27.47 8.47 -5.99
N LYS A 247 -27.81 9.76 -6.10
CA LYS A 247 -26.93 10.85 -5.66
C LYS A 247 -26.62 10.70 -4.15
N PRO A 248 -25.44 11.18 -3.70
CA PRO A 248 -25.11 11.18 -2.28
C PRO A 248 -26.18 11.88 -1.43
N ASN A 249 -26.44 11.37 -0.23
CA ASN A 249 -27.42 11.96 0.70
C ASN A 249 -26.83 13.17 1.45
N VAL A 250 -26.68 14.28 0.71
CA VAL A 250 -26.07 15.52 1.17
C VAL A 250 -26.71 16.04 2.46
N GLU A 251 -28.05 15.98 2.57
CA GLU A 251 -28.73 16.48 3.77
C GLU A 251 -28.36 15.68 5.03
N LYS A 252 -28.28 14.35 4.92
CA LYS A 252 -27.83 13.50 6.01
C LYS A 252 -26.37 13.81 6.38
N PHE A 253 -25.49 13.93 5.40
CA PHE A 253 -24.07 14.24 5.64
C PHE A 253 -23.88 15.54 6.40
N ILE A 254 -24.65 16.58 6.05
CA ILE A 254 -24.61 17.86 6.74
C ILE A 254 -25.10 17.73 8.18
N LYS A 255 -26.22 17.04 8.41
CA LYS A 255 -26.76 16.85 9.76
C LYS A 255 -25.78 16.09 10.66
N ASP A 256 -25.20 15.01 10.14
CA ASP A 256 -24.23 14.18 10.85
C ASP A 256 -22.95 14.98 11.16
N ALA A 257 -22.42 15.73 10.19
CA ALA A 257 -21.23 16.56 10.37
C ALA A 257 -21.42 17.67 11.41
N VAL A 258 -22.56 18.38 11.36
CA VAL A 258 -22.87 19.47 12.31
C VAL A 258 -23.11 18.92 13.72
N SER A 259 -23.85 17.82 13.85
CA SER A 259 -24.06 17.14 15.14
C SER A 259 -22.71 16.71 15.75
N TRP A 260 -21.87 16.04 14.96
CA TRP A 260 -20.55 15.58 15.38
C TRP A 260 -19.65 16.73 15.81
N ALA A 261 -19.52 17.78 14.99
CA ALA A 261 -18.65 18.91 15.30
C ALA A 261 -19.12 19.67 16.54
N ALA A 262 -20.43 19.86 16.72
CA ALA A 262 -20.99 20.49 17.91
C ALA A 262 -20.72 19.66 19.18
N LYS A 263 -20.85 18.33 19.10
CA LYS A 263 -20.55 17.44 20.22
C LYS A 263 -19.06 17.46 20.58
N VAL A 264 -18.18 17.37 19.59
CA VAL A 264 -16.73 17.26 19.81
C VAL A 264 -16.13 18.59 20.29
N TYR A 265 -16.52 19.72 19.69
CA TYR A 265 -15.89 21.02 19.97
C TYR A 265 -16.73 21.94 20.85
N GLY A 266 -18.06 21.77 20.86
CA GLY A 266 -18.99 22.54 21.68
C GLY A 266 -19.49 21.82 22.95
N GLY A 267 -19.19 20.53 23.10
CA GLY A 267 -19.55 19.71 24.27
C GLY A 267 -20.99 19.21 24.33
N THR A 268 -21.85 19.62 23.38
CA THR A 268 -23.25 19.17 23.28
C THR A 268 -23.67 18.97 21.83
N GLU A 269 -24.46 17.91 21.62
CA GLU A 269 -25.03 17.63 20.31
C GLU A 269 -26.14 18.63 19.98
N ARG A 270 -26.21 19.07 18.72
CA ARG A 270 -27.29 19.92 18.19
C ARG A 270 -27.62 19.55 16.76
N THR A 271 -28.80 19.97 16.32
CA THR A 271 -29.22 19.86 14.92
C THR A 271 -28.67 21.02 14.08
N ALA A 272 -28.43 20.75 12.80
CA ALA A 272 -28.12 21.77 11.82
C ALA A 272 -29.31 22.71 11.63
N THR A 273 -29.06 24.02 11.68
CA THR A 273 -30.07 25.03 11.39
C THR A 273 -30.42 25.05 9.89
N PRO A 274 -31.59 25.57 9.48
CA PRO A 274 -31.93 25.70 8.06
C PRO A 274 -30.90 26.52 7.26
N ALA A 275 -30.28 27.52 7.89
CA ALA A 275 -29.22 28.32 7.28
C ALA A 275 -27.96 27.50 7.03
N GLU A 276 -27.54 26.66 7.98
CA GLU A 276 -26.41 25.75 7.82
C GLU A 276 -26.69 24.67 6.78
N ILE A 277 -27.90 24.10 6.74
CA ILE A 277 -28.30 23.14 5.71
C ILE A 277 -28.15 23.78 4.33
N LYS A 278 -28.76 24.94 4.10
CA LYS A 278 -28.65 25.64 2.81
C LYS A 278 -27.20 25.95 2.42
N LYS A 279 -26.41 26.41 3.39
CA LYS A 279 -25.00 26.79 3.22
C LYS A 279 -24.13 25.59 2.83
N TRP A 280 -24.26 24.47 3.54
CA TRP A 280 -23.46 23.27 3.27
C TRP A 280 -23.96 22.48 2.05
N THR A 281 -25.25 22.59 1.70
CA THR A 281 -25.76 22.06 0.43
C THR A 281 -25.10 22.78 -0.75
N ALA A 282 -25.01 24.11 -0.71
CA ALA A 282 -24.32 24.87 -1.75
C ALA A 282 -22.82 24.49 -1.87
N PHE A 283 -22.16 24.22 -0.74
CA PHE A 283 -20.79 23.69 -0.73
C PHE A 283 -20.69 22.30 -1.36
N ALA A 284 -21.61 21.39 -1.03
CA ALA A 284 -21.64 20.04 -1.57
C ALA A 284 -21.90 20.04 -3.08
N ASP A 285 -22.84 20.84 -3.56
CA ASP A 285 -23.15 20.98 -4.99
C ASP A 285 -21.94 21.53 -5.76
N LYS A 286 -21.25 22.53 -5.20
CA LYS A 286 -20.01 23.07 -5.79
C LYS A 286 -18.91 22.02 -5.81
N THR A 287 -18.70 21.30 -4.71
CA THR A 287 -17.68 20.24 -4.61
C THR A 287 -17.92 19.14 -5.62
N MET A 288 -19.18 18.72 -5.81
CA MET A 288 -19.56 17.73 -6.82
C MET A 288 -19.40 18.25 -8.26
N ALA A 289 -19.60 19.54 -8.50
CA ALA A 289 -19.36 20.14 -9.81
C ALA A 289 -17.86 20.23 -10.15
N GLU A 290 -17.02 20.54 -9.16
CA GLU A 290 -15.55 20.58 -9.30
C GLU A 290 -14.94 19.17 -9.35
N HIS A 291 -15.59 18.20 -8.71
CA HIS A 291 -15.13 16.80 -8.63
C HIS A 291 -16.27 15.81 -8.98
N PRO A 292 -16.62 15.66 -10.26
CA PRO A 292 -17.77 14.84 -10.69
C PRO A 292 -17.62 13.34 -10.39
N THR A 293 -16.40 12.87 -10.11
CA THR A 293 -16.11 11.46 -9.79
C THR A 293 -16.09 11.16 -8.29
N TYR A 294 -16.44 12.13 -7.42
CA TYR A 294 -16.47 11.89 -5.97
C TYR A 294 -17.52 10.83 -5.60
N THR A 295 -17.10 9.85 -4.80
CA THR A 295 -18.02 8.90 -4.17
C THR A 295 -18.81 9.58 -3.05
N ALA A 296 -19.92 8.97 -2.64
CA ALA A 296 -20.72 9.47 -1.52
C ALA A 296 -19.89 9.63 -0.24
N SER A 297 -19.00 8.68 0.07
CA SER A 297 -18.08 8.73 1.22
C SER A 297 -17.07 9.88 1.10
N GLN A 298 -16.53 10.14 -0.09
CA GLN A 298 -15.62 11.27 -0.32
C GLN A 298 -16.31 12.60 -0.13
N LEU A 299 -17.56 12.74 -0.62
CA LEU A 299 -18.36 13.94 -0.40
C LEU A 299 -18.73 14.11 1.08
N GLN A 300 -19.09 13.03 1.77
CA GLN A 300 -19.36 13.07 3.22
C GLN A 300 -18.14 13.57 3.99
N ALA A 301 -16.96 13.02 3.70
CA ALA A 301 -15.71 13.43 4.33
C ALA A 301 -15.40 14.92 4.04
N ALA A 302 -15.58 15.37 2.81
CA ALA A 302 -15.38 16.78 2.44
C ALA A 302 -16.31 17.73 3.20
N ILE A 303 -17.60 17.37 3.34
CA ILE A 303 -18.57 18.14 4.13
C ILE A 303 -18.17 18.14 5.61
N GLN A 304 -17.78 16.99 6.16
CA GLN A 304 -17.38 16.87 7.55
C GLN A 304 -16.12 17.71 7.86
N ASP A 305 -15.12 17.66 6.99
CA ASP A 305 -13.90 18.46 7.12
C ASP A 305 -14.20 19.95 7.03
N ALA A 306 -15.04 20.38 6.09
CA ALA A 306 -15.38 21.79 5.94
C ALA A 306 -16.16 22.33 7.16
N VAL A 307 -17.09 21.53 7.71
CA VAL A 307 -17.81 21.86 8.95
C VAL A 307 -16.83 21.93 10.14
N ARG A 308 -15.90 20.96 10.25
CA ARG A 308 -14.86 20.97 11.29
C ARG A 308 -14.01 22.23 11.20
N ASP A 309 -13.51 22.54 10.02
CA ASP A 309 -12.58 23.64 9.79
C ASP A 309 -13.21 25.01 10.09
N GLU A 310 -14.53 25.15 9.85
CA GLU A 310 -15.26 26.35 10.26
C GLU A 310 -15.43 26.43 11.78
N VAL A 311 -15.83 25.33 12.43
CA VAL A 311 -16.05 25.29 13.90
C VAL A 311 -14.74 25.51 14.66
N THR A 312 -13.63 24.96 14.16
CA THR A 312 -12.30 25.17 14.75
C THR A 312 -11.68 26.49 14.32
N GLY A 313 -12.28 27.25 13.40
CA GLY A 313 -11.72 28.50 12.88
C GLY A 313 -10.43 28.33 12.08
N ALA A 314 -10.15 27.11 11.59
CA ALA A 314 -9.06 26.82 10.66
C ALA A 314 -9.29 27.50 9.30
N THR A 315 -10.54 27.84 8.97
CA THR A 315 -10.89 28.63 7.79
C THR A 315 -11.72 29.86 8.16
N SER A 316 -11.70 30.85 7.27
CA SER A 316 -12.56 32.03 7.33
C SER A 316 -13.93 31.80 6.67
N GLY A 317 -14.60 30.69 7.03
CA GLY A 317 -15.92 30.27 6.51
C GLY A 317 -15.87 28.99 5.64
N PRO A 318 -16.99 28.55 5.03
CA PRO A 318 -17.07 27.28 4.28
C PRO A 318 -16.14 27.24 3.10
N GLY A 319 -15.20 26.29 3.09
CA GLY A 319 -14.17 26.24 2.05
C GLY A 319 -13.39 27.55 1.93
N GLY A 320 -13.36 28.35 3.01
CA GLY A 320 -12.73 29.65 3.07
C GLY A 320 -11.21 29.55 3.09
N GLN A 321 -10.53 30.69 2.95
CA GLN A 321 -9.07 30.68 3.00
C GLN A 321 -8.56 30.21 4.37
N PRO A 322 -7.47 29.42 4.41
CA PRO A 322 -6.84 29.00 5.65
C PRO A 322 -6.50 30.20 6.54
N ASN A 323 -6.81 30.08 7.83
CA ASN A 323 -6.43 31.08 8.82
C ASN A 323 -4.96 30.87 9.22
N PHE A 324 -4.04 31.36 8.38
CA PHE A 324 -2.60 31.19 8.59
C PHE A 324 -2.15 31.67 9.97
N GLN A 325 -2.66 32.82 10.42
CA GLN A 325 -2.33 33.40 11.72
C GLN A 325 -2.58 32.40 12.85
N LYS A 326 -3.81 31.85 12.90
CA LYS A 326 -4.22 30.92 13.94
C LYS A 326 -3.41 29.61 13.89
N MET A 327 -3.26 29.02 12.70
CA MET A 327 -2.51 27.77 12.53
C MET A 327 -1.05 27.92 13.00
N ILE A 328 -0.41 29.04 12.67
CA ILE A 328 0.99 29.30 13.04
C ILE A 328 1.11 29.53 14.54
N GLU A 329 0.19 30.30 15.14
CA GLU A 329 0.18 30.55 16.59
C GLU A 329 0.01 29.24 17.39
N GLU A 330 -0.89 28.36 16.95
CA GLU A 330 -1.10 27.03 17.55
C GLU A 330 0.13 26.14 17.40
N ALA A 331 0.72 26.08 16.21
CA ALA A 331 1.92 25.29 15.94
C ALA A 331 3.12 25.73 16.78
N VAL A 332 3.35 27.04 16.89
CA VAL A 332 4.46 27.60 17.69
C VAL A 332 4.22 27.44 19.18
N SER A 333 3.00 27.66 19.65
CA SER A 333 2.64 27.46 21.07
C SER A 333 2.86 26.01 21.49
N TRP A 334 2.33 25.06 20.72
CA TRP A 334 2.47 23.63 21.00
C TRP A 334 3.95 23.20 20.94
N SER A 335 4.68 23.57 19.88
CA SER A 335 6.07 23.14 19.73
C SER A 335 6.96 23.75 20.82
N SER A 336 6.71 25.00 21.22
CA SER A 336 7.44 25.63 22.33
C SER A 336 7.14 24.96 23.67
N LYS A 337 5.89 24.54 23.91
CA LYS A 337 5.54 23.77 25.11
C LYS A 337 6.29 22.43 25.16
N VAL A 338 6.32 21.72 24.04
CA VAL A 338 6.89 20.38 23.96
C VAL A 338 8.42 20.38 23.99
N TYR A 339 9.09 21.32 23.31
CA TYR A 339 10.55 21.33 23.16
C TYR A 339 11.26 22.43 23.96
N GLY A 340 10.56 23.53 24.28
CA GLY A 340 11.10 24.69 25.01
C GLY A 340 10.64 24.79 26.47
N GLY A 341 9.78 23.89 26.94
CA GLY A 341 9.33 23.83 28.33
C GLY A 341 8.24 24.84 28.71
N GLY A 342 7.70 25.59 27.75
CA GLY A 342 6.63 26.57 28.00
C GLY A 342 5.92 27.05 26.74
N GLU A 343 4.64 27.37 26.86
CA GLU A 343 3.86 27.97 25.77
C GLU A 343 4.33 29.41 25.52
N ARG A 344 4.39 29.81 24.24
CA ARG A 344 4.63 31.20 23.84
C ARG A 344 3.89 31.53 22.56
N ALA A 345 3.67 32.81 22.33
CA ALA A 345 3.19 33.30 21.05
C ALA A 345 4.28 33.25 19.96
N ALA A 346 3.84 33.13 18.71
CA ALA A 346 4.69 33.32 17.56
C ALA A 346 5.14 34.78 17.45
N THR A 347 6.43 35.00 17.18
CA THR A 347 6.94 36.35 16.91
C THR A 347 6.50 36.83 15.51
N PRO A 348 6.45 38.14 15.24
CA PRO A 348 6.11 38.65 13.91
C PRO A 348 6.98 38.08 12.77
N ALA A 349 8.26 37.81 13.05
CA ALA A 349 9.17 37.19 12.09
C ALA A 349 8.81 35.74 11.79
N GLU A 350 8.44 34.95 12.80
CA GLU A 350 7.97 33.58 12.64
C GLU A 350 6.63 33.53 11.90
N ILE A 351 5.71 34.43 12.23
CA ILE A 351 4.42 34.53 11.53
C ILE A 351 4.64 34.79 10.05
N LYS A 352 5.53 35.73 9.70
CA LYS A 352 5.89 35.99 8.31
C LYS A 352 6.52 34.76 7.64
N LYS A 353 7.56 34.17 8.27
CA LYS A 353 8.26 32.97 7.77
C LYS A 353 7.29 31.83 7.46
N TRP A 354 6.42 31.49 8.41
CA TRP A 354 5.50 30.36 8.27
C TRP A 354 4.30 30.66 7.38
N THR A 355 3.91 31.93 7.24
CA THR A 355 2.93 32.34 6.23
C THR A 355 3.48 32.14 4.82
N ASP A 356 4.74 32.50 4.58
CA ASP A 356 5.38 32.32 3.29
C ASP A 356 5.54 30.83 2.95
N PHE A 357 5.92 30.01 3.94
CA PHE A 357 5.93 28.54 3.82
C PHE A 357 4.54 27.99 3.46
N ALA A 358 3.50 28.36 4.22
CA ALA A 358 2.14 27.86 3.98
C ALA A 358 1.61 28.23 2.58
N LYS A 359 1.92 29.43 2.09
CA LYS A 359 1.59 29.85 0.72
C LYS A 359 2.35 29.04 -0.32
N ALA A 360 3.64 28.75 -0.08
CA ALA A 360 4.43 27.92 -0.99
C ALA A 360 3.90 26.48 -1.05
N GLU A 361 3.49 25.90 0.08
CA GLU A 361 2.87 24.57 0.10
C GLU A 361 1.52 24.52 -0.62
N LEU A 362 0.67 25.54 -0.44
CA LEU A 362 -0.56 25.67 -1.21
C LEU A 362 -0.30 25.87 -2.71
N ALA A 363 0.77 26.56 -3.09
CA ALA A 363 1.15 26.70 -4.50
C ALA A 363 1.60 25.36 -5.12
N LYS A 364 2.33 24.53 -4.36
CA LYS A 364 2.73 23.18 -4.79
C LYS A 364 1.55 22.22 -4.86
N LYS A 365 0.62 22.31 -3.91
CA LYS A 365 -0.57 21.44 -3.81
C LYS A 365 -1.83 22.27 -3.54
N PRO A 366 -2.48 22.80 -4.60
CA PRO A 366 -3.67 23.64 -4.46
C PRO A 366 -4.87 22.94 -3.81
N THR A 367 -4.89 21.60 -3.81
CA THR A 367 -5.96 20.77 -3.22
C THR A 367 -5.73 20.42 -1.75
N MET A 368 -4.68 20.96 -1.11
CA MET A 368 -4.37 20.69 0.29
C MET A 368 -5.47 21.23 1.22
N THR A 369 -5.98 20.39 2.12
CA THR A 369 -7.01 20.84 3.06
C THR A 369 -6.42 21.75 4.14
N PRO A 370 -7.20 22.65 4.77
CA PRO A 370 -6.74 23.49 5.87
C PRO A 370 -6.14 22.68 7.03
N SER A 371 -6.72 21.52 7.34
CA SER A 371 -6.18 20.59 8.35
C SER A 371 -4.83 19.98 7.92
N GLN A 372 -4.67 19.58 6.65
CA GLN A 372 -3.38 19.11 6.13
C GLN A 372 -2.32 20.22 6.16
N LEU A 373 -2.72 21.45 5.83
CA LEU A 373 -1.84 22.61 5.87
C LEU A 373 -1.41 22.95 7.30
N SER A 374 -2.34 22.88 8.26
CA SER A 374 -2.02 23.05 9.69
C SER A 374 -1.02 22.00 10.18
N ALA A 375 -1.19 20.73 9.79
CA ALA A 375 -0.23 19.67 10.10
C ALA A 375 1.14 19.92 9.48
N ALA A 376 1.20 20.31 8.20
CA ALA A 376 2.45 20.64 7.51
C ALA A 376 3.19 21.82 8.19
N ILE A 377 2.46 22.86 8.60
CA ILE A 377 3.01 23.98 9.36
C ILE A 377 3.55 23.49 10.71
N MET A 378 2.80 22.65 11.43
CA MET A 378 3.23 22.10 12.72
C MET A 378 4.49 21.25 12.61
N ASP A 379 4.58 20.40 11.58
CA ASP A 379 5.76 19.57 11.34
C ASP A 379 6.98 20.41 10.93
N ALA A 380 6.79 21.44 10.09
CA ALA A 380 7.86 22.34 9.71
C ALA A 380 8.38 23.16 10.90
N VAL A 381 7.48 23.69 11.74
CA VAL A 381 7.84 24.38 13.00
C VAL A 381 8.61 23.44 13.94
N ARG A 382 8.14 22.19 14.08
CA ARG A 382 8.80 21.16 14.88
C ARG A 382 10.20 20.85 14.34
N ALA A 383 10.35 20.70 13.03
CA ALA A 383 11.62 20.36 12.39
C ALA A 383 12.65 21.50 12.55
N ASP A 384 12.21 22.75 12.41
CA ASP A 384 13.01 23.95 12.66
C ASP A 384 13.50 23.99 14.13
N MET A 385 12.60 23.73 15.09
CA MET A 385 12.96 23.67 16.51
C MET A 385 13.90 22.51 16.88
N ARG A 386 13.84 21.39 16.15
CA ARG A 386 14.72 20.22 16.35
C ARG A 386 16.05 20.32 15.59
N GLY A 387 16.25 21.35 14.76
CA GLY A 387 17.46 21.52 13.95
C GLY A 387 17.60 20.55 12.78
N VAL A 388 16.48 19.94 12.34
CA VAL A 388 16.40 19.03 11.17
C VAL A 388 15.59 19.62 10.01
N GLY A 389 14.97 20.78 10.19
CA GLY A 389 14.14 21.46 9.18
C GLY A 389 14.88 22.47 8.29
N GLY A 390 16.22 22.49 8.32
CA GLY A 390 17.03 23.35 7.46
C GLY A 390 17.25 22.75 6.05
N PRO A 391 17.70 23.56 5.06
CA PRO A 391 18.13 23.03 3.77
C PRO A 391 19.17 21.93 3.95
N ALA A 392 19.11 20.87 3.14
CA ALA A 392 20.03 19.73 3.20
C ALA A 392 21.53 20.12 3.20
N GLU A 393 21.87 21.26 2.60
CA GLU A 393 23.22 21.83 2.59
C GLU A 393 23.76 22.16 4.00
N SER A 394 22.87 22.37 4.97
CA SER A 394 23.20 22.66 6.37
C SER A 394 23.22 21.42 7.27
N ALA A 395 22.99 20.23 6.70
CA ALA A 395 22.87 18.99 7.46
C ALA A 395 24.20 18.59 8.16
N PRO A 396 24.15 18.09 9.42
CA PRO A 396 25.33 17.61 10.14
C PRO A 396 25.73 16.21 9.65
N LEU A 397 26.30 16.10 8.44
CA LEU A 397 26.56 14.82 7.76
C LEU A 397 27.43 13.84 8.58
N ASP A 398 28.44 14.31 9.31
CA ASP A 398 29.26 13.45 10.19
C ASP A 398 28.40 12.73 11.24
N LYS A 399 27.44 13.45 11.84
CA LYS A 399 26.50 12.89 12.80
C LYS A 399 25.60 11.83 12.13
N PHE A 400 25.10 12.13 10.93
CA PHE A 400 24.23 11.19 10.20
C PHE A 400 24.97 9.91 9.81
N VAL A 401 26.22 10.00 9.34
CA VAL A 401 27.03 8.82 9.02
C VAL A 401 27.27 7.97 10.28
N LYS A 402 27.64 8.58 11.42
CA LYS A 402 27.80 7.86 12.69
C LYS A 402 26.52 7.15 13.14
N GLN A 403 25.37 7.81 13.02
CA GLN A 403 24.08 7.23 13.35
C GLN A 403 23.70 6.08 12.40
N ALA A 404 23.98 6.21 11.10
CA ALA A 404 23.74 5.17 10.12
C ALA A 404 24.59 3.91 10.41
N PHE A 405 25.88 4.07 10.72
CA PHE A 405 26.74 2.95 11.08
C PHE A 405 26.29 2.24 12.36
N ALA A 406 25.90 2.99 13.39
CA ALA A 406 25.37 2.40 14.62
C ALA A 406 24.12 1.56 14.33
N TRP A 407 23.14 2.14 13.63
CA TRP A 407 21.86 1.51 13.37
C TRP A 407 21.95 0.30 12.42
N VAL A 408 22.66 0.43 11.30
CA VAL A 408 22.77 -0.65 10.31
C VAL A 408 23.54 -1.85 10.88
N PHE A 409 24.63 -1.63 11.62
CA PHE A 409 25.40 -2.75 12.18
C PHE A 409 24.71 -3.42 13.36
N GLU A 410 23.91 -2.68 14.14
CA GLU A 410 23.04 -3.26 15.16
C GLU A 410 22.04 -4.23 14.52
N LEU A 411 21.28 -3.76 13.52
CA LEU A 411 20.20 -4.53 12.92
C LEU A 411 20.67 -5.66 11.99
N TYR A 412 21.70 -5.41 11.17
CA TYR A 412 22.08 -6.33 10.09
C TYR A 412 23.29 -7.20 10.43
N MET A 413 24.09 -6.82 11.43
CA MET A 413 25.30 -7.56 11.83
C MET A 413 25.25 -8.05 13.27
N ASN A 414 24.08 -7.97 13.93
CA ASN A 414 23.86 -8.34 15.33
C ASN A 414 24.87 -7.72 16.29
N GLN A 415 25.33 -6.49 16.01
CA GLN A 415 26.20 -5.80 16.93
C GLN A 415 25.42 -5.28 18.14
N PRO A 416 25.96 -5.39 19.36
CA PRO A 416 25.29 -4.89 20.55
C PRO A 416 25.12 -3.36 20.52
N ALA A 417 23.91 -2.89 20.85
CA ALA A 417 23.59 -1.45 20.91
C ALA A 417 24.46 -0.67 21.92
N ASP A 418 25.00 -1.33 22.95
CA ASP A 418 25.92 -0.74 23.94
C ASP A 418 27.36 -0.58 23.42
N LYS A 419 27.69 -1.20 22.28
CA LYS A 419 29.01 -1.09 21.62
C LYS A 419 28.85 -0.93 20.10
N PRO A 420 28.26 0.19 19.64
CA PRO A 420 28.01 0.40 18.21
C PRO A 420 29.32 0.52 17.42
N ARG A 421 29.34 0.00 16.19
CA ARG A 421 30.44 0.24 15.25
C ARG A 421 30.56 1.73 14.96
N GLN A 422 31.67 2.33 15.40
CA GLN A 422 32.04 3.70 15.06
C GLN A 422 32.72 3.71 13.69
N PRO A 423 32.26 4.46 12.67
CA PRO A 423 32.93 4.51 11.38
C PRO A 423 34.36 5.05 11.49
N THR A 424 35.25 4.66 10.58
CA THR A 424 36.57 5.30 10.44
C THR A 424 36.44 6.72 9.88
N ASP A 425 37.47 7.55 10.07
CA ASP A 425 37.51 8.90 9.47
C ASP A 425 37.36 8.86 7.95
N ARG A 426 37.87 7.79 7.31
CA ARG A 426 37.71 7.56 5.88
C ARG A 426 36.26 7.23 5.54
N GLU A 427 35.61 6.31 6.25
CA GLU A 427 34.19 6.00 6.06
C GLU A 427 33.32 7.26 6.22
N ILE A 428 33.57 8.07 7.25
CA ILE A 428 32.90 9.35 7.47
C ILE A 428 33.06 10.26 6.25
N ARG A 429 34.30 10.44 5.77
CA ARG A 429 34.60 11.32 4.64
C ARG A 429 33.93 10.85 3.35
N GLU A 430 34.06 9.57 3.01
CA GLU A 430 33.52 9.03 1.75
C GLU A 430 31.99 9.01 1.75
N TRP A 431 31.35 8.61 2.85
CA TRP A 431 29.87 8.66 2.96
C TRP A 431 29.32 10.08 2.99
N SER A 432 30.06 11.02 3.59
CA SER A 432 29.69 12.45 3.53
C SER A 432 29.80 13.01 2.10
N ASN A 433 30.82 12.60 1.33
CA ASN A 433 30.96 12.98 -0.06
C ASN A 433 29.86 12.37 -0.94
N TYR A 434 29.53 11.09 -0.72
CA TYR A 434 28.40 10.43 -1.36
C TYR A 434 27.09 11.19 -1.11
N ALA A 435 26.79 11.56 0.14
CA ALA A 435 25.58 12.33 0.46
C ALA A 435 25.54 13.69 -0.26
N LYS A 436 26.69 14.39 -0.35
CA LYS A 436 26.82 15.64 -1.11
C LYS A 436 26.61 15.44 -2.61
N GLU A 437 27.07 14.33 -3.18
CA GLU A 437 26.83 14.00 -4.59
C GLU A 437 25.36 13.68 -4.86
N GLN A 438 24.67 13.01 -3.94
CA GLN A 438 23.23 12.76 -4.04
C GLN A 438 22.44 14.07 -3.96
N LEU A 439 22.84 14.99 -3.09
CA LEU A 439 22.24 16.34 -3.03
C LEU A 439 22.43 17.13 -4.33
N LYS A 440 23.59 16.99 -5.00
CA LYS A 440 23.79 17.61 -6.33
C LYS A 440 22.88 17.02 -7.40
N LYS A 441 22.57 15.73 -7.33
CA LYS A 441 21.67 15.05 -8.28
C LYS A 441 20.21 15.40 -8.00
N ASN A 442 19.85 15.51 -6.72
CA ASN A 442 18.51 15.80 -6.23
C ASN A 442 18.56 16.97 -5.23
N PRO A 443 18.46 18.23 -5.69
CA PRO A 443 18.61 19.40 -4.83
C PRO A 443 17.47 19.59 -3.81
N ASP A 444 16.32 18.95 -4.03
CA ASP A 444 15.13 19.07 -3.17
C ASP A 444 15.14 18.14 -1.94
N LEU A 445 16.20 17.35 -1.74
CA LEU A 445 16.30 16.46 -0.58
C LEU A 445 16.30 17.25 0.73
N THR A 446 15.57 16.77 1.72
CA THR A 446 15.64 17.28 3.09
C THR A 446 16.83 16.66 3.85
N ALA A 447 17.13 17.18 5.05
CA ALA A 447 18.13 16.57 5.93
C ALA A 447 17.75 15.13 6.33
N GLU A 448 16.46 14.84 6.49
CA GLU A 448 15.94 13.49 6.78
C GLU A 448 16.09 12.55 5.58
N ASP A 449 15.85 13.06 4.37
CA ASP A 449 16.07 12.28 3.15
C ASP A 449 17.56 11.95 2.98
N LEU A 450 18.46 12.90 3.26
CA LEU A 450 19.90 12.63 3.23
C LEU A 450 20.33 11.60 4.27
N GLN A 451 19.75 11.63 5.47
CA GLN A 451 20.01 10.61 6.48
C GLN A 451 19.57 9.22 5.98
N SER A 452 18.39 9.13 5.38
CA SER A 452 17.85 7.90 4.81
C SER A 452 18.71 7.38 3.65
N VAL A 453 19.16 8.28 2.76
CA VAL A 453 20.06 7.97 1.64
C VAL A 453 21.38 7.35 2.12
N ILE A 454 21.95 7.87 3.21
CA ILE A 454 23.19 7.32 3.80
C ILE A 454 22.92 5.93 4.41
N GLN A 455 21.81 5.76 5.15
CA GLN A 455 21.44 4.48 5.77
C GLN A 455 21.19 3.39 4.73
N ASP A 456 20.38 3.70 3.71
CA ASP A 456 20.06 2.77 2.62
C ASP A 456 21.29 2.42 1.79
N GLY A 457 22.11 3.42 1.47
CA GLY A 457 23.39 3.19 0.81
C GLY A 457 24.28 2.26 1.63
N LEU A 458 24.42 2.49 2.94
CA LEU A 458 25.27 1.67 3.79
C LEU A 458 24.79 0.21 3.85
N ARG A 459 23.46 0.00 3.94
CA ARG A 459 22.86 -1.33 3.88
C ARG A 459 23.17 -2.04 2.56
N ARG A 460 22.94 -1.39 1.41
CA ARG A 460 23.24 -1.98 0.10
C ARG A 460 24.73 -2.28 -0.07
N ALA A 461 25.60 -1.39 0.41
CA ALA A 461 27.04 -1.59 0.41
C ALA A 461 27.45 -2.83 1.23
N LEU A 462 26.78 -3.11 2.35
CA LEU A 462 26.98 -4.34 3.13
C LEU A 462 26.49 -5.59 2.40
N GLU A 463 25.37 -5.51 1.68
CA GLU A 463 24.83 -6.64 0.91
C GLU A 463 25.71 -6.99 -0.31
N ASN A 464 26.31 -5.96 -0.93
CA ASN A 464 27.21 -6.10 -2.07
C ASN A 464 28.64 -6.52 -1.69
N ARG A 465 28.98 -6.44 -0.40
CA ARG A 465 30.25 -6.92 0.15
C ARG A 465 30.34 -8.44 0.10
#